data_AF-A0A927MQN2-F1
#
_entry.id   AF-A0A927MQN2-F1
#
_cell.length_a   1.000
_cell.length_b   1.000
_cell.length_c   1.000
_cell.angle_alpha   90.00
_cell.angle_beta   90.00
_cell.angle_gamma   90.00
#
_symmetry.space_group_name_H-M   'P 1'
#
loop_
_entity.id
_entity.type
_entity.pdbx_description
1 polymer ?
#
loop_
_entity_poly.entity_id
_entity_poly.type
_entity_poly.pdbx_seq_one_letter_code
_entity_poly.pdbx_strand_id
1 'polypeptide(L)'
;MKKSVIAGLTAIGLLFSTGAPINAMAEVPSFFQYEGSSLPITQIGHYDSLAGKGGTEILAYDPISKQAFVTNGAESGIDILSFADLQNGKFSKVKSKKRVYLKDLGMDRVKDITSIAVHPTDDLIAVAVVSDPSTDRGYIAFLTKDGEFLTKVQVGSLPDMVTFTPDGKKAVVANEGEPSVDYLVDPEGSISVIEIPKKVKKGAVITAKMLTFDKVSLDDKVRVSSKGTIAQQLEPEYVTISPDSKKAFISLQENNAIAAVDLEKDQIIDVKGLGVKDHSIAGNELDAKKNGKTEIEKLPLLGYYMPDAIDSFTVEGTTYILTPNEGDSRDYEAYSEEVKIKKVKDEIKLNADHYQGYTQDELDKLVEEGLLDELADTTITKENGKVDGKYESLYTYGGRSFSIFNADTMELVYDSGSEFERVIAEALPKYFNTTHDEISYDKRSASKGPEPETVVHGMIADKRYAFIALERLSGIMVYDITVPQEAKFVTLISSRDFSGDIEGDVSPEGLQFIPADVSPTEAPLLVATHEISGTVAVYEFGGKIERGVNPKENATRAYAAKVISLMLKKLGK
;
A
#
# COMPACT_ATOMS: atom_id res chain seq x y z
N MET A 1 25.51 33.16 -55.11
CA MET A 1 25.33 34.47 -54.43
C MET A 1 24.63 35.45 -55.37
N LYS A 2 23.35 35.72 -55.13
CA LYS A 2 22.64 37.01 -55.29
C LYS A 2 21.16 36.72 -55.03
N LYS A 3 20.73 37.06 -53.82
CA LYS A 3 19.34 37.01 -53.35
C LYS A 3 18.66 38.33 -53.71
N SER A 4 17.47 38.26 -54.28
CA SER A 4 16.42 39.28 -54.13
C SER A 4 15.13 38.70 -54.70
N VAL A 5 14.29 38.21 -53.79
CA VAL A 5 12.96 37.65 -54.05
C VAL A 5 11.93 38.78 -53.99
N ILE A 6 10.99 38.67 -54.91
CA ILE A 6 9.88 39.59 -55.23
C ILE A 6 8.90 39.71 -54.06
N ALA A 7 8.45 40.94 -53.83
CA ALA A 7 7.33 41.29 -52.97
C ALA A 7 5.99 40.88 -53.62
N GLY A 8 5.13 40.23 -52.84
CA GLY A 8 3.73 40.01 -53.18
C GLY A 8 2.88 40.19 -51.92
N LEU A 9 2.26 41.36 -51.78
CA LEU A 9 1.19 41.60 -50.82
C LEU A 9 -0.02 40.73 -51.20
N THR A 10 -0.61 40.04 -50.24
CA THR A 10 -2.01 39.61 -50.33
C THR A 10 -2.66 39.81 -48.97
N ALA A 11 -3.66 40.67 -48.94
CA ALA A 11 -4.38 41.08 -47.75
C ALA A 11 -5.18 39.90 -47.16
N ILE A 12 -4.88 39.54 -45.92
CA ILE A 12 -5.71 38.64 -45.12
C ILE A 12 -6.67 39.52 -44.31
N GLY A 13 -7.95 39.46 -44.66
CA GLY A 13 -9.01 40.05 -43.85
C GLY A 13 -9.14 39.28 -42.54
N LEU A 14 -8.97 40.00 -41.41
CA LEU A 14 -9.31 39.51 -40.08
C LEU A 14 -10.83 39.30 -39.97
N LEU A 15 -11.25 38.05 -39.83
CA LEU A 15 -12.52 37.70 -39.20
C LEU A 15 -12.21 37.36 -37.74
N PHE A 16 -12.50 38.32 -36.84
CA PHE A 16 -12.61 38.03 -35.42
C PHE A 16 -13.85 37.16 -35.20
N SER A 17 -13.68 35.85 -35.06
CA SER A 17 -14.64 35.03 -34.33
C SER A 17 -14.25 35.09 -32.85
N THR A 18 -15.14 35.62 -32.03
CA THR A 18 -15.07 35.50 -30.59
C THR A 18 -15.28 34.03 -30.23
N GLY A 19 -14.19 33.25 -30.20
CA GLY A 19 -14.19 31.93 -29.62
C GLY A 19 -14.40 32.05 -28.12
N ALA A 20 -15.58 31.63 -27.65
CA ALA A 20 -15.76 31.29 -26.24
C ALA A 20 -14.68 30.28 -25.84
N PRO A 21 -14.10 30.36 -24.63
CA PRO A 21 -13.17 29.35 -24.17
C PRO A 21 -13.88 28.00 -24.22
N ILE A 22 -13.34 27.07 -25.01
CA ILE A 22 -13.67 25.65 -24.89
C ILE A 22 -13.15 25.27 -23.51
N ASN A 23 -14.05 25.24 -22.51
CA ASN A 23 -13.78 24.54 -21.28
C ASN A 23 -13.57 23.08 -21.68
N ALA A 24 -12.32 22.66 -21.83
CA ALA A 24 -11.96 21.27 -21.75
C ALA A 24 -12.41 20.83 -20.35
N MET A 25 -13.59 20.21 -20.26
CA MET A 25 -13.97 19.48 -19.06
C MET A 25 -12.83 18.51 -18.81
N ALA A 26 -12.17 18.61 -17.65
CA ALA A 26 -11.17 17.61 -17.28
C ALA A 26 -11.88 16.24 -17.35
N GLU A 27 -11.33 15.33 -18.15
CA GLU A 27 -11.89 13.99 -18.29
C GLU A 27 -11.81 13.33 -16.91
N VAL A 28 -12.96 12.83 -16.43
CA VAL A 28 -13.02 12.12 -15.15
C VAL A 28 -12.26 10.80 -15.35
N PRO A 29 -11.32 10.44 -14.46
CA PRO A 29 -10.56 9.19 -14.57
C PRO A 29 -11.48 7.97 -14.61
N SER A 30 -10.94 6.86 -15.12
CA SER A 30 -11.60 5.55 -15.00
C SER A 30 -11.89 5.27 -13.52
N PHE A 31 -13.10 4.82 -13.22
CA PHE A 31 -13.47 4.42 -11.86
C PHE A 31 -14.38 3.20 -11.91
N PHE A 32 -13.97 2.17 -11.19
CA PHE A 32 -14.68 0.93 -10.98
C PHE A 32 -15.08 0.79 -9.51
N GLN A 33 -16.31 0.36 -9.27
CA GLN A 33 -16.80 0.01 -7.95
C GLN A 33 -17.69 -1.24 -8.06
N TYR A 34 -17.29 -2.32 -7.40
CA TYR A 34 -18.07 -3.55 -7.25
C TYR A 34 -19.00 -3.46 -6.02
N GLU A 35 -20.23 -3.96 -6.10
CA GLU A 35 -21.23 -3.91 -5.01
C GLU A 35 -21.55 -2.50 -4.43
N GLY A 36 -21.34 -1.42 -5.20
CA GLY A 36 -21.42 -0.03 -4.71
C GLY A 36 -22.78 0.51 -4.24
N SER A 37 -23.80 -0.34 -4.07
CA SER A 37 -25.11 0.07 -3.57
C SER A 37 -25.16 0.35 -2.06
N SER A 38 -24.27 -0.28 -1.29
CA SER A 38 -24.20 -0.20 0.17
C SER A 38 -23.42 1.04 0.67
N LEU A 39 -22.41 1.46 -0.11
CA LEU A 39 -21.52 2.59 0.21
C LEU A 39 -21.12 3.30 -1.10
N PRO A 40 -21.81 4.37 -1.52
CA PRO A 40 -21.46 5.09 -2.75
C PRO A 40 -20.10 5.80 -2.61
N ILE A 41 -19.22 5.59 -3.59
CA ILE A 41 -17.87 6.18 -3.64
C ILE A 41 -17.68 6.88 -4.98
N THR A 42 -17.02 8.03 -4.97
CA THR A 42 -16.63 8.75 -6.19
C THR A 42 -15.22 9.30 -6.09
N GLN A 43 -14.42 9.20 -7.15
CA GLN A 43 -13.15 9.92 -7.25
C GLN A 43 -13.41 11.41 -7.54
N ILE A 44 -12.97 12.28 -6.63
CA ILE A 44 -13.19 13.74 -6.71
C ILE A 44 -11.89 14.53 -6.91
N GLY A 45 -10.73 13.90 -6.69
CA GLY A 45 -9.42 14.52 -6.82
C GLY A 45 -8.46 13.61 -7.55
N HIS A 46 -7.61 14.21 -8.39
CA HIS A 46 -6.50 13.50 -9.04
C HIS A 46 -5.29 14.44 -9.19
N TYR A 47 -4.12 13.99 -8.76
CA TYR A 47 -2.82 14.61 -9.01
C TYR A 47 -1.97 13.66 -9.85
N ASP A 48 -1.15 14.22 -10.73
CA ASP A 48 -0.16 13.50 -11.53
C ASP A 48 1.18 14.21 -11.35
N SER A 49 2.18 13.49 -10.84
CA SER A 49 3.53 13.99 -10.60
C SER A 49 4.33 14.24 -11.89
N LEU A 50 3.89 13.63 -13.00
CA LEU A 50 4.55 13.52 -14.28
C LEU A 50 5.90 12.76 -14.24
N ALA A 51 6.23 12.13 -13.12
CA ALA A 51 7.47 11.38 -12.94
C ALA A 51 7.32 9.88 -13.27
N GLY A 52 6.10 9.35 -13.28
CA GLY A 52 5.84 7.92 -13.46
C GLY A 52 6.27 7.12 -12.24
N LYS A 53 6.94 5.98 -12.46
CA LYS A 53 7.39 5.08 -11.39
C LYS A 53 8.21 5.80 -10.32
N GLY A 54 7.83 5.66 -9.05
CA GLY A 54 8.43 6.33 -7.89
C GLY A 54 8.02 7.80 -7.76
N GLY A 55 7.02 8.24 -8.53
CA GLY A 55 6.58 9.63 -8.55
C GLY A 55 5.71 10.03 -7.36
N THR A 56 5.08 9.05 -6.70
CA THR A 56 4.27 9.21 -5.48
C THR A 56 4.24 7.90 -4.69
N GLU A 57 4.67 7.88 -3.44
CA GLU A 57 4.66 6.64 -2.62
C GLU A 57 3.91 6.83 -1.30
N ILE A 58 4.38 7.70 -0.42
CA ILE A 58 3.77 7.94 0.90
C ILE A 58 3.22 9.37 1.00
N LEU A 59 2.03 9.50 1.57
CA LEU A 59 1.33 10.78 1.74
C LEU A 59 0.98 11.03 3.21
N ALA A 60 1.15 12.28 3.64
CA ALA A 60 0.60 12.78 4.89
C ALA A 60 -0.29 14.01 4.65
N TYR A 61 -1.39 14.13 5.39
CA TYR A 61 -2.35 15.23 5.26
C TYR A 61 -2.36 16.16 6.47
N ASP A 62 -2.34 17.48 6.24
CA ASP A 62 -2.53 18.49 7.26
C ASP A 62 -3.97 19.06 7.24
N PRO A 63 -4.78 18.80 8.27
CA PRO A 63 -6.16 19.26 8.32
C PRO A 63 -6.30 20.78 8.53
N ILE A 64 -5.25 21.46 9.02
CA ILE A 64 -5.28 22.90 9.29
C ILE A 64 -5.12 23.70 7.99
N SER A 65 -4.06 23.42 7.23
CA SER A 65 -3.77 24.09 5.96
C SER A 65 -4.50 23.50 4.76
N LYS A 66 -5.13 22.32 4.92
CA LYS A 66 -5.71 21.53 3.82
C LYS A 66 -4.65 21.22 2.74
N GLN A 67 -3.44 20.89 3.18
CA GLN A 67 -2.33 20.48 2.32
C GLN A 67 -2.06 18.99 2.49
N ALA A 68 -1.64 18.34 1.42
CA ALA A 68 -1.05 17.01 1.50
C ALA A 68 0.42 17.08 1.07
N PHE A 69 1.24 16.20 1.63
CA PHE A 69 2.67 16.11 1.38
C PHE A 69 2.98 14.71 0.90
N VAL A 70 3.62 14.59 -0.26
CA VAL A 70 3.80 13.30 -0.94
C VAL A 70 5.27 13.09 -1.25
N THR A 71 5.82 11.94 -0.91
CA THR A 71 7.17 11.56 -1.33
C THR A 71 7.22 11.34 -2.85
N ASN A 72 8.31 11.75 -3.47
CA ASN A 72 8.57 11.56 -4.89
C ASN A 72 10.05 11.13 -5.04
N GLY A 73 10.30 9.83 -4.88
CA GLY A 73 11.63 9.22 -4.99
C GLY A 73 12.25 9.43 -6.37
N ALA A 74 11.43 9.34 -7.43
CA ALA A 74 11.85 9.56 -8.82
C ALA A 74 12.50 10.93 -9.07
N GLU A 75 12.06 11.96 -8.35
CA GLU A 75 12.58 13.32 -8.43
C GLU A 75 13.43 13.71 -7.22
N SER A 76 13.64 12.78 -6.27
CA SER A 76 14.31 12.98 -4.99
C SER A 76 13.78 14.23 -4.26
N GLY A 77 12.47 14.27 -4.02
CA GLY A 77 11.82 15.43 -3.40
C GLY A 77 10.40 15.18 -2.92
N ILE A 78 9.78 16.22 -2.36
CA ILE A 78 8.43 16.15 -1.79
C ILE A 78 7.52 17.09 -2.56
N ASP A 79 6.36 16.59 -2.96
CA ASP A 79 5.30 17.40 -3.54
C ASP A 79 4.32 17.89 -2.47
N ILE A 80 4.13 19.21 -2.40
CA ILE A 80 3.18 19.86 -1.50
C ILE A 80 1.91 20.15 -2.31
N LEU A 81 0.86 19.36 -2.08
CA LEU A 81 -0.42 19.44 -2.78
C LEU A 81 -1.43 20.32 -2.04
N SER A 82 -2.29 21.01 -2.78
CA SER A 82 -3.39 21.79 -2.22
C SER A 82 -4.72 21.05 -2.37
N PHE A 83 -5.34 20.69 -1.24
CA PHE A 83 -6.68 20.08 -1.19
C PHE A 83 -7.78 21.12 -0.93
N ALA A 84 -7.42 22.39 -0.70
CA ALA A 84 -8.37 23.46 -0.39
C ALA A 84 -9.45 23.72 -1.48
N ASP A 85 -9.17 23.35 -2.74
CA ASP A 85 -10.08 23.53 -3.88
C ASP A 85 -11.03 22.32 -4.09
N LEU A 86 -10.87 21.22 -3.34
CA LEU A 86 -11.73 20.04 -3.46
C LEU A 86 -13.18 20.38 -3.09
N GLN A 87 -14.13 19.85 -3.86
CA GLN A 87 -15.55 20.11 -3.66
C GLN A 87 -16.32 18.79 -3.62
N ASN A 88 -17.31 18.73 -2.75
CA ASN A 88 -18.17 17.56 -2.59
C ASN A 88 -18.80 17.14 -3.93
N GLY A 89 -18.67 15.85 -4.26
CA GLY A 89 -19.23 15.22 -5.45
C GLY A 89 -18.67 15.73 -6.79
N LYS A 90 -17.62 16.57 -6.80
CA LYS A 90 -17.11 17.21 -8.01
C LYS A 90 -15.64 16.92 -8.23
N PHE A 91 -15.38 16.29 -9.37
CA PHE A 91 -14.02 16.03 -9.82
C PHE A 91 -13.22 17.32 -10.07
N SER A 92 -11.97 17.34 -9.61
CA SER A 92 -11.00 18.39 -9.88
C SER A 92 -9.57 17.83 -9.93
N LYS A 93 -8.71 18.48 -10.72
CA LYS A 93 -7.27 18.22 -10.66
C LYS A 93 -6.68 18.87 -9.41
N VAL A 94 -6.01 18.08 -8.60
CA VAL A 94 -5.25 18.55 -7.44
C VAL A 94 -3.98 19.23 -7.96
N LYS A 95 -3.65 20.39 -7.38
CA LYS A 95 -2.49 21.20 -7.80
C LYS A 95 -1.34 20.99 -6.82
N SER A 96 -0.13 20.80 -7.35
CA SER A 96 1.09 20.99 -6.56
C SER A 96 1.33 22.49 -6.36
N LYS A 97 1.47 22.92 -5.11
CA LYS A 97 1.89 24.28 -4.73
C LYS A 97 3.40 24.45 -4.93
N LYS A 98 4.17 23.42 -4.62
CA LYS A 98 5.63 23.44 -4.57
C LYS A 98 6.16 22.01 -4.55
N ARG A 99 7.26 21.78 -5.28
CA ARG A 99 8.14 20.62 -5.08
C ARG A 99 9.36 21.06 -4.29
N VAL A 100 9.71 20.32 -3.25
CA VAL A 100 10.89 20.55 -2.41
C VAL A 100 11.93 19.48 -2.74
N TYR A 101 13.04 19.85 -3.35
CA TYR A 101 14.09 18.90 -3.70
C TYR A 101 15.07 18.72 -2.54
N LEU A 102 15.50 17.49 -2.28
CA LEU A 102 16.43 17.19 -1.18
C LEU A 102 17.80 17.87 -1.35
N LYS A 103 18.27 18.00 -2.60
CA LYS A 103 19.49 18.74 -2.94
C LYS A 103 19.47 20.20 -2.45
N ASP A 104 18.29 20.80 -2.36
CA ASP A 104 18.13 22.19 -1.90
C ASP A 104 18.15 22.30 -0.36
N LEU A 105 18.09 21.17 0.35
CA LEU A 105 18.14 21.09 1.82
C LEU A 105 19.58 20.97 2.36
N GLY A 106 20.59 20.91 1.48
CA GLY A 106 21.99 20.75 1.87
C GLY A 106 22.30 19.37 2.48
N MET A 107 21.59 18.34 2.01
CA MET A 107 21.85 16.95 2.38
C MET A 107 22.66 16.28 1.27
N ASP A 108 23.84 15.78 1.63
CA ASP A 108 24.70 15.01 0.74
C ASP A 108 24.50 13.51 0.99
N ARG A 109 24.80 12.66 0.00
CA ARG A 109 24.71 11.19 0.06
C ARG A 109 23.32 10.69 0.47
N VAL A 110 22.32 11.14 -0.27
CA VAL A 110 20.94 10.67 -0.13
C VAL A 110 20.64 9.71 -1.26
N LYS A 111 20.20 8.50 -0.92
CA LYS A 111 19.74 7.49 -1.88
C LYS A 111 18.26 7.72 -2.21
N ASP A 112 17.43 7.92 -1.18
CA ASP A 112 15.98 7.99 -1.33
C ASP A 112 15.27 8.73 -0.18
N ILE A 113 13.95 8.89 -0.31
CA ILE A 113 12.98 9.26 0.73
C ILE A 113 11.81 8.29 0.77
N THR A 114 11.66 7.61 1.90
CA THR A 114 10.72 6.50 2.07
C THR A 114 9.40 6.94 2.70
N SER A 115 9.45 7.89 3.65
CA SER A 115 8.26 8.26 4.42
C SER A 115 8.17 9.75 4.77
N ILE A 116 6.93 10.19 5.03
CA ILE A 116 6.61 11.55 5.42
C ILE A 116 5.49 11.57 6.47
N ALA A 117 5.63 12.42 7.49
CA ALA A 117 4.62 12.61 8.52
C ALA A 117 4.36 14.09 8.81
N VAL A 118 3.11 14.41 9.15
CA VAL A 118 2.68 15.76 9.54
C VAL A 118 2.52 15.81 11.05
N HIS A 119 3.12 16.81 11.70
CA HIS A 119 2.92 17.03 13.12
C HIS A 119 1.47 17.50 13.39
N PRO A 120 0.79 16.97 14.42
CA PRO A 120 -0.65 17.19 14.63
C PRO A 120 -1.05 18.66 14.87
N THR A 121 -0.18 19.46 15.49
CA THR A 121 -0.47 20.87 15.81
C THR A 121 0.49 21.88 15.21
N ASP A 122 1.79 21.63 15.30
CA ASP A 122 2.83 22.56 14.90
C ASP A 122 3.02 22.65 13.37
N ASP A 123 3.63 23.74 12.93
CA ASP A 123 4.08 23.93 11.54
C ASP A 123 5.35 23.11 11.27
N LEU A 124 5.18 21.78 11.23
CA LEU A 124 6.26 20.82 11.15
C LEU A 124 5.83 19.58 10.36
N ILE A 125 6.71 19.13 9.47
CA ILE A 125 6.69 17.82 8.83
C ILE A 125 8.02 17.10 9.12
N ALA A 126 7.98 15.78 9.15
CA ALA A 126 9.13 14.89 9.26
C ALA A 126 9.23 14.06 7.99
N VAL A 127 10.45 13.87 7.49
CA VAL A 127 10.72 13.11 6.26
C VAL A 127 11.83 12.11 6.56
N ALA A 128 11.60 10.83 6.28
CA ALA A 128 12.61 9.79 6.37
C ALA A 128 13.53 9.85 5.14
N VAL A 129 14.84 9.91 5.38
CA VAL A 129 15.86 10.13 4.37
C VAL A 129 16.88 9.01 4.45
N VAL A 130 16.99 8.25 3.36
CA VAL A 130 17.89 7.10 3.22
C VAL A 130 19.27 7.58 2.78
N SER A 131 20.32 7.13 3.46
CA SER A 131 21.70 7.43 3.08
C SER A 131 22.15 6.66 1.84
N ASP A 132 23.19 7.14 1.17
CA ASP A 132 23.89 6.43 0.08
C ASP A 132 25.32 6.05 0.52
N PRO A 133 25.61 4.76 0.78
CA PRO A 133 24.74 3.59 0.59
C PRO A 133 23.65 3.47 1.69
N SER A 134 22.58 2.71 1.42
CA SER A 134 21.44 2.53 2.34
C SER A 134 21.82 1.88 3.67
N THR A 135 22.93 1.14 3.69
CA THR A 135 23.46 0.52 4.90
C THR A 135 24.06 1.53 5.88
N ASP A 136 24.38 2.76 5.44
CA ASP A 136 24.74 3.86 6.33
C ASP A 136 23.51 4.38 7.09
N ARG A 137 23.72 4.86 8.31
CA ARG A 137 22.66 5.51 9.11
C ARG A 137 22.00 6.66 8.34
N GLY A 138 20.68 6.65 8.28
CA GLY A 138 19.87 7.68 7.64
C GLY A 138 19.52 8.85 8.57
N TYR A 139 18.56 9.65 8.14
CA TYR A 139 18.13 10.86 8.85
C TYR A 139 16.62 11.03 8.82
N ILE A 140 16.09 11.70 9.84
CA ILE A 140 14.82 12.41 9.74
C ILE A 140 15.11 13.88 9.47
N ALA A 141 14.61 14.41 8.35
CA ALA A 141 14.61 15.83 8.05
C ALA A 141 13.32 16.48 8.56
N PHE A 142 13.46 17.58 9.30
CA PHE A 142 12.35 18.39 9.77
C PHE A 142 12.22 19.65 8.92
N LEU A 143 11.02 19.88 8.36
CA LEU A 143 10.69 21.05 7.56
C LEU A 143 9.42 21.72 8.09
N THR A 144 9.19 22.98 7.73
CA THR A 144 7.85 23.59 7.86
C THR A 144 6.88 23.02 6.84
N LYS A 145 5.57 23.24 7.02
CA LYS A 145 4.51 22.84 6.07
C LYS A 145 4.54 23.64 4.75
N ASP A 146 5.34 24.70 4.66
CA ASP A 146 5.68 25.38 3.39
C ASP A 146 6.99 24.85 2.75
N GLY A 147 7.60 23.83 3.35
CA GLY A 147 8.79 23.17 2.83
C GLY A 147 10.08 23.94 3.09
N GLU A 148 10.18 24.67 4.19
CA GLU A 148 11.45 25.26 4.63
C GLU A 148 12.21 24.28 5.54
N PHE A 149 13.46 23.96 5.19
CA PHE A 149 14.31 23.09 6.03
C PHE A 149 14.66 23.74 7.37
N LEU A 150 14.39 23.01 8.45
CA LEU A 150 14.69 23.44 9.82
C LEU A 150 15.95 22.75 10.35
N THR A 151 15.92 21.43 10.45
CA THR A 151 17.03 20.63 10.99
C THR A 151 16.92 19.18 10.57
N LYS A 152 17.91 18.36 10.90
CA LYS A 152 17.86 16.91 10.72
C LYS A 152 18.41 16.17 11.94
N VAL A 153 17.96 14.94 12.12
CA VAL A 153 18.37 14.05 13.21
C VAL A 153 18.85 12.75 12.61
N GLN A 154 20.03 12.28 13.01
CA GLN A 154 20.54 10.98 12.55
C GLN A 154 19.81 9.83 13.28
N VAL A 155 19.34 8.85 12.53
CA VAL A 155 18.60 7.67 13.02
C VAL A 155 19.32 6.37 12.61
N GLY A 156 18.63 5.24 12.57
CA GLY A 156 19.18 3.95 12.13
C GLY A 156 19.45 3.92 10.63
N SER A 157 19.99 2.80 10.16
CA SER A 157 20.17 2.54 8.73
C SER A 157 18.82 2.29 8.07
N LEU A 158 18.64 2.77 6.84
CA LEU A 158 17.40 2.66 6.08
C LEU A 158 16.14 3.02 6.91
N PRO A 159 15.98 4.31 7.32
CA PRO A 159 14.76 4.73 8.00
C PRO A 159 13.60 4.59 7.01
N ASP A 160 12.70 3.68 7.27
CA ASP A 160 11.64 3.35 6.33
C ASP A 160 10.40 4.19 6.62
N MET A 161 9.71 3.93 7.74
CA MET A 161 8.60 4.79 8.17
C MET A 161 8.96 5.78 9.30
N VAL A 162 8.38 6.98 9.24
CA VAL A 162 8.31 7.93 10.38
C VAL A 162 6.86 8.30 10.68
N THR A 163 6.49 8.38 11.96
CA THR A 163 5.19 8.91 12.38
C THR A 163 5.28 9.67 13.71
N PHE A 164 4.39 10.62 13.94
CA PHE A 164 4.29 11.37 15.20
C PHE A 164 3.34 10.68 16.18
N THR A 165 3.63 10.76 17.47
CA THR A 165 2.62 10.42 18.49
C THR A 165 1.40 11.32 18.36
N PRO A 166 0.19 10.84 18.68
CA PRO A 166 -1.03 11.67 18.66
C PRO A 166 -0.93 12.98 19.44
N ASP A 167 -0.15 13.01 20.52
CA ASP A 167 0.09 14.22 21.32
C ASP A 167 1.22 15.13 20.77
N GLY A 168 1.87 14.74 19.67
CA GLY A 168 2.94 15.46 18.97
C GLY A 168 4.29 15.48 19.70
N LYS A 169 4.41 14.85 20.87
CA LYS A 169 5.64 14.97 21.68
C LYS A 169 6.78 14.10 21.19
N LYS A 170 6.52 13.04 20.43
CA LYS A 170 7.55 12.16 19.89
C LYS A 170 7.33 11.91 18.40
N ALA A 171 8.41 11.64 17.69
CA ALA A 171 8.39 10.94 16.41
C ALA A 171 9.04 9.57 16.60
N VAL A 172 8.43 8.53 16.05
CA VAL A 172 8.93 7.15 16.06
C VAL A 172 9.29 6.77 14.64
N VAL A 173 10.45 6.14 14.49
CA VAL A 173 11.04 5.80 13.19
C VAL A 173 11.41 4.33 13.22
N ALA A 174 10.83 3.56 12.30
CA ALA A 174 11.29 2.22 11.98
C ALA A 174 12.52 2.33 11.06
N ASN A 175 13.60 1.64 11.42
CA ASN A 175 14.84 1.63 10.66
C ASN A 175 15.12 0.18 10.32
N GLU A 176 14.86 -0.16 9.07
CA GLU A 176 14.78 -1.52 8.55
C GLU A 176 16.12 -2.23 8.70
N GLY A 177 17.20 -1.58 8.26
CA GLY A 177 18.55 -2.12 8.41
C GLY A 177 18.89 -3.22 7.42
N GLU A 178 18.30 -3.22 6.23
CA GLU A 178 18.59 -4.21 5.18
C GLU A 178 20.09 -4.37 4.86
N PRO A 179 20.50 -5.59 4.44
CA PRO A 179 21.84 -5.82 3.94
C PRO A 179 22.09 -5.14 2.59
N SER A 180 23.36 -4.88 2.28
CA SER A 180 23.77 -4.58 0.92
C SER A 180 23.43 -5.75 -0.01
N VAL A 181 23.19 -5.47 -1.29
CA VAL A 181 22.81 -6.49 -2.29
C VAL A 181 23.75 -7.70 -2.37
N ASP A 182 25.02 -7.51 -2.02
CA ASP A 182 26.07 -8.54 -1.97
C ASP A 182 26.23 -9.21 -0.59
N TYR A 183 25.42 -8.82 0.40
CA TYR A 183 25.46 -9.24 1.80
C TYR A 183 26.81 -9.04 2.51
N LEU A 184 27.63 -8.09 2.04
CA LEU A 184 28.92 -7.78 2.69
C LEU A 184 28.78 -6.81 3.87
N VAL A 185 27.76 -5.95 3.84
CA VAL A 185 27.41 -5.04 4.93
C VAL A 185 25.95 -5.27 5.29
N ASP A 186 25.71 -5.65 6.54
CA ASP A 186 24.40 -6.03 7.04
C ASP A 186 24.21 -5.31 8.39
N PRO A 187 23.60 -4.11 8.40
CA PRO A 187 23.36 -3.36 9.63
C PRO A 187 22.32 -4.06 10.51
N GLU A 188 22.25 -3.65 11.79
CA GLU A 188 21.16 -4.11 12.67
C GLU A 188 19.93 -3.21 12.46
N GLY A 189 18.75 -3.83 12.34
CA GLY A 189 17.49 -3.10 12.39
C GLY A 189 17.26 -2.48 13.78
N SER A 190 16.55 -1.36 13.80
CA SER A 190 16.36 -0.59 15.04
C SER A 190 15.14 0.32 15.01
N ILE A 191 14.72 0.79 16.19
CA ILE A 191 13.63 1.78 16.30
C ILE A 191 14.21 3.06 16.90
N SER A 192 14.01 4.20 16.24
CA SER A 192 14.48 5.50 16.72
C SER A 192 13.32 6.31 17.28
N VAL A 193 13.45 6.76 18.53
CA VAL A 193 12.46 7.62 19.20
C VAL A 193 13.06 9.03 19.35
N ILE A 194 12.39 10.02 18.76
CA ILE A 194 12.82 11.41 18.73
C ILE A 194 11.87 12.22 19.60
N GLU A 195 12.38 12.81 20.68
CA GLU A 195 11.63 13.79 21.48
C GLU A 195 11.48 15.11 20.70
N ILE A 196 10.24 15.56 20.49
CA ILE A 196 9.93 16.76 19.74
C ILE A 196 9.85 17.95 20.71
N PRO A 197 10.77 18.93 20.63
CA PRO A 197 10.66 20.12 21.44
C PRO A 197 9.45 20.94 20.99
N LYS A 198 8.82 21.67 21.93
CA LYS A 198 7.68 22.58 21.68
C LYS A 198 7.83 23.56 20.51
N LYS A 199 9.05 23.77 20.02
CA LYS A 199 9.32 24.52 18.80
C LYS A 199 10.62 24.05 18.18
N VAL A 200 10.53 23.33 17.08
CA VAL A 200 11.68 23.05 16.21
C VAL A 200 12.04 24.33 15.46
N LYS A 201 13.30 24.75 15.52
CA LYS A 201 13.81 25.94 14.85
C LYS A 201 14.94 25.56 13.91
N LYS A 202 15.24 26.44 12.95
CA LYS A 202 16.39 26.26 12.07
C LYS A 202 17.68 26.06 12.86
N GLY A 203 18.39 24.97 12.58
CA GLY A 203 19.63 24.60 13.26
C GLY A 203 19.47 24.07 14.69
N ALA A 204 18.26 23.71 15.12
CA ALA A 204 18.05 23.06 16.42
C ALA A 204 18.79 21.71 16.48
N VAL A 205 19.49 21.46 17.58
CA VAL A 205 20.11 20.16 17.85
C VAL A 205 19.07 19.27 18.50
N ILE A 206 18.65 18.22 17.81
CA ILE A 206 17.72 17.20 18.28
C ILE A 206 18.44 15.84 18.16
N THR A 207 18.20 14.95 19.11
CA THR A 207 18.80 13.61 19.14
C THR A 207 17.70 12.56 19.17
N ALA A 208 17.95 11.43 18.51
CA ALA A 208 17.12 10.24 18.64
C ALA A 208 17.69 9.31 19.72
N LYS A 209 16.81 8.67 20.49
CA LYS A 209 17.14 7.47 21.26
C LYS A 209 16.92 6.27 20.35
N MET A 210 17.98 5.49 20.13
CA MET A 210 17.91 4.26 19.34
C MET A 210 17.62 3.07 20.26
N LEU A 211 16.60 2.31 19.92
CA LEU A 211 16.20 1.07 20.57
C LEU A 211 16.70 -0.09 19.70
N THR A 212 17.44 -1.02 20.30
CA THR A 212 17.97 -2.21 19.63
C THR A 212 17.26 -3.46 20.14
N PHE A 213 17.24 -4.52 19.33
CA PHE A 213 16.61 -5.79 19.68
C PHE A 213 17.46 -6.67 20.63
N ASP A 214 18.57 -6.12 21.15
CA ASP A 214 19.43 -6.81 22.11
C ASP A 214 18.64 -7.25 23.35
N LYS A 215 18.55 -8.56 23.56
CA LYS A 215 17.90 -9.18 24.73
C LYS A 215 16.39 -8.93 24.81
N VAL A 216 15.76 -8.56 23.69
CA VAL A 216 14.30 -8.54 23.58
C VAL A 216 13.78 -9.98 23.54
N SER A 217 12.63 -10.24 24.17
CA SER A 217 11.99 -11.56 24.11
C SER A 217 11.33 -11.75 22.75
N LEU A 218 11.65 -12.84 22.07
CA LEU A 218 11.01 -13.25 20.82
C LEU A 218 10.10 -14.46 21.10
N ASP A 219 8.89 -14.44 20.56
CA ASP A 219 8.01 -15.62 20.47
C ASP A 219 8.63 -16.65 19.50
N ASP A 220 8.32 -17.93 19.70
CA ASP A 220 8.82 -19.06 18.90
C ASP A 220 8.34 -19.01 17.44
N LYS A 221 7.31 -18.20 17.15
CA LYS A 221 6.76 -17.99 15.80
C LYS A 221 7.52 -16.94 14.97
N VAL A 222 8.42 -16.18 15.58
CA VAL A 222 9.18 -15.13 14.89
C VAL A 222 10.24 -15.79 13.99
N ARG A 223 10.26 -15.44 12.70
CA ARG A 223 11.22 -16.01 11.75
C ARG A 223 12.59 -15.33 11.91
N VAL A 224 13.57 -16.07 12.42
CA VAL A 224 14.96 -15.62 12.64
C VAL A 224 15.99 -16.70 12.27
N SER A 225 15.69 -17.48 11.24
CA SER A 225 16.53 -18.58 10.74
C SER A 225 17.41 -18.21 9.54
N SER A 226 17.41 -16.94 9.15
CA SER A 226 18.12 -16.41 7.98
C SER A 226 19.62 -16.20 8.26
N LYS A 227 20.32 -15.65 7.26
CA LYS A 227 21.74 -15.29 7.40
C LYS A 227 21.91 -14.11 8.36
N GLY A 228 22.99 -14.09 9.14
CA GLY A 228 23.31 -13.00 10.07
C GLY A 228 22.89 -13.28 11.51
N THR A 229 23.09 -12.29 12.38
CA THR A 229 22.62 -12.33 13.77
C THR A 229 21.12 -12.04 13.85
N ILE A 230 20.48 -12.38 14.97
CA ILE A 230 19.06 -12.05 15.17
C ILE A 230 18.78 -10.56 15.02
N ALA A 231 19.67 -9.68 15.51
CA ALA A 231 19.48 -8.24 15.41
C ALA A 231 19.61 -7.69 13.97
N GLN A 232 20.40 -8.35 13.12
CA GLN A 232 20.48 -8.03 11.69
C GLN A 232 19.23 -8.50 10.93
N GLN A 233 18.65 -9.62 11.34
CA GLN A 233 17.47 -10.18 10.68
C GLN A 233 16.16 -9.49 11.04
N LEU A 234 16.10 -8.75 12.16
CA LEU A 234 14.87 -8.06 12.56
C LEU A 234 14.83 -6.72 11.85
N GLU A 235 13.92 -6.59 10.88
CA GLU A 235 13.85 -5.49 9.91
C GLU A 235 12.56 -4.65 10.15
N PRO A 236 12.60 -3.53 10.90
CA PRO A 236 11.44 -2.66 11.12
C PRO A 236 11.03 -1.82 9.91
N GLU A 237 9.75 -1.87 9.52
CA GLU A 237 9.23 -1.12 8.36
C GLU A 237 8.20 -0.05 8.75
N TYR A 238 7.01 -0.44 9.23
CA TYR A 238 5.93 0.48 9.59
C TYR A 238 5.68 0.60 11.09
N VAL A 239 5.07 1.73 11.48
CA VAL A 239 4.76 2.09 12.85
C VAL A 239 3.31 2.57 12.96
N THR A 240 2.54 1.96 13.87
CA THR A 240 1.27 2.51 14.37
C THR A 240 1.37 2.82 15.86
N ILE A 241 0.67 3.86 16.32
CA ILE A 241 0.77 4.37 17.70
C ILE A 241 -0.61 4.35 18.36
N SER A 242 -0.66 3.87 19.60
CA SER A 242 -1.89 3.85 20.39
C SER A 242 -2.45 5.27 20.60
N PRO A 243 -3.79 5.46 20.65
CA PRO A 243 -4.39 6.80 20.75
C PRO A 243 -3.94 7.63 21.97
N ASP A 244 -3.47 6.97 23.03
CA ASP A 244 -2.95 7.61 24.25
C ASP A 244 -1.46 7.97 24.18
N SER A 245 -0.80 7.75 23.04
CA SER A 245 0.63 8.01 22.79
C SER A 245 1.60 7.19 23.65
N LYS A 246 1.16 6.06 24.23
CA LYS A 246 1.97 5.27 25.17
C LYS A 246 2.62 4.03 24.57
N LYS A 247 2.02 3.44 23.55
CA LYS A 247 2.57 2.28 22.86
C LYS A 247 2.74 2.57 21.38
N ALA A 248 3.80 2.04 20.81
CA ALA A 248 3.93 1.87 19.37
C ALA A 248 3.97 0.37 19.05
N PHE A 249 3.44 0.01 17.90
CA PHE A 249 3.56 -1.31 17.31
C PHE A 249 4.26 -1.16 15.97
N ILE A 250 5.19 -2.05 15.70
CA ILE A 250 6.10 -1.96 14.55
C ILE A 250 6.09 -3.29 13.81
N SER A 251 5.84 -3.26 12.50
CA SER A 251 5.93 -4.45 11.65
C SER A 251 7.38 -4.88 11.46
N LEU A 252 7.56 -6.19 11.28
CA LEU A 252 8.80 -6.85 10.92
C LEU A 252 8.43 -7.89 9.86
N GLN A 253 8.26 -7.45 8.61
CA GLN A 253 7.52 -8.19 7.60
C GLN A 253 8.17 -9.54 7.31
N GLU A 254 9.46 -9.55 6.97
CA GLU A 254 10.24 -10.75 6.65
C GLU A 254 10.34 -11.69 7.87
N ASN A 255 10.13 -11.17 9.09
CA ASN A 255 10.10 -11.95 10.33
C ASN A 255 8.72 -12.50 10.66
N ASN A 256 7.68 -12.10 9.93
CA ASN A 256 6.27 -12.41 10.19
C ASN A 256 5.87 -12.06 11.63
N ALA A 257 6.23 -10.85 12.07
CA ALA A 257 6.13 -10.46 13.47
C ALA A 257 5.78 -8.99 13.68
N ILE A 258 5.39 -8.67 14.91
CA ILE A 258 5.19 -7.29 15.38
C ILE A 258 6.00 -7.08 16.66
N ALA A 259 6.74 -5.98 16.72
CA ALA A 259 7.40 -5.49 17.92
C ALA A 259 6.50 -4.49 18.67
N ALA A 260 6.35 -4.65 19.99
CA ALA A 260 5.67 -3.68 20.83
C ALA A 260 6.67 -2.79 21.58
N VAL A 261 6.43 -1.48 21.61
CA VAL A 261 7.30 -0.49 22.27
C VAL A 261 6.52 0.29 23.31
N ASP A 262 7.08 0.39 24.51
CA ASP A 262 6.64 1.31 25.56
C ASP A 262 7.28 2.68 25.31
N LEU A 263 6.48 3.67 24.91
CA LEU A 263 6.93 5.04 24.62
C LEU A 263 7.08 5.89 25.89
N GLU A 264 6.60 5.46 27.06
CA GLU A 264 6.87 6.15 28.33
C GLU A 264 8.27 5.80 28.83
N LYS A 265 8.73 4.56 28.59
CA LYS A 265 10.07 4.08 28.96
C LYS A 265 11.09 4.14 27.82
N ASP A 266 10.61 4.34 26.59
CA ASP A 266 11.35 4.17 25.35
C ASP A 266 12.09 2.83 25.33
N GLN A 267 11.34 1.73 25.33
CA GLN A 267 11.87 0.36 25.38
C GLN A 267 11.01 -0.59 24.54
N ILE A 268 11.67 -1.48 23.79
CA ILE A 268 11.01 -2.61 23.13
C ILE A 268 10.63 -3.63 24.21
N ILE A 269 9.34 -3.99 24.25
CA ILE A 269 8.75 -4.89 25.24
C ILE A 269 9.03 -6.34 24.84
N ASP A 270 8.54 -6.72 23.67
CA ASP A 270 8.62 -8.05 23.08
C ASP A 270 8.43 -7.99 21.56
N VAL A 271 8.77 -9.10 20.90
CA VAL A 271 8.47 -9.36 19.49
C VAL A 271 7.64 -10.64 19.42
N LYS A 272 6.47 -10.55 18.80
CA LYS A 272 5.52 -11.66 18.72
C LYS A 272 5.23 -12.02 17.26
N GLY A 273 5.30 -13.32 16.96
CA GLY A 273 5.06 -13.82 15.61
C GLY A 273 3.57 -13.98 15.32
N LEU A 274 3.18 -13.71 14.07
CA LEU A 274 1.79 -13.68 13.64
C LEU A 274 1.24 -15.06 13.27
N GLY A 275 2.13 -16.04 13.07
CA GLY A 275 1.77 -17.42 12.71
C GLY A 275 1.50 -17.60 11.22
N VAL A 276 0.71 -18.61 10.87
CA VAL A 276 0.45 -18.97 9.47
C VAL A 276 -1.03 -19.24 9.23
N LYS A 277 -1.47 -18.89 8.03
CA LYS A 277 -2.73 -19.30 7.43
C LYS A 277 -2.56 -20.70 6.83
N ASP A 278 -3.42 -21.62 7.25
CA ASP A 278 -3.50 -22.93 6.62
C ASP A 278 -4.45 -22.89 5.41
N HIS A 279 -3.92 -23.06 4.20
CA HIS A 279 -4.69 -23.06 2.96
C HIS A 279 -5.34 -24.42 2.65
N SER A 280 -5.15 -25.44 3.50
CA SER A 280 -5.74 -26.77 3.32
C SER A 280 -7.21 -26.86 3.77
N ILE A 281 -7.71 -25.84 4.48
CA ILE A 281 -9.05 -25.81 5.07
C ILE A 281 -10.03 -24.92 4.29
N ALA A 282 -11.33 -25.20 4.49
CA ALA A 282 -12.38 -24.41 3.86
C ALA A 282 -12.37 -22.96 4.36
N GLY A 283 -12.57 -22.01 3.46
CA GLY A 283 -12.51 -20.58 3.74
C GLY A 283 -11.12 -19.96 3.53
N ASN A 284 -10.05 -20.76 3.44
CA ASN A 284 -8.68 -20.30 3.19
C ASN A 284 -8.15 -20.73 1.82
N GLU A 285 -9.03 -21.07 0.88
CA GLU A 285 -8.63 -21.47 -0.46
C GLU A 285 -7.83 -20.38 -1.20
N LEU A 286 -7.03 -20.77 -2.18
CA LEU A 286 -6.29 -19.85 -3.03
C LEU A 286 -6.10 -20.44 -4.43
N ASP A 287 -5.75 -19.59 -5.40
CA ASP A 287 -5.20 -20.06 -6.67
C ASP A 287 -3.68 -19.95 -6.64
N ALA A 288 -3.00 -21.08 -6.41
CA ALA A 288 -1.54 -21.14 -6.37
C ALA A 288 -0.89 -21.51 -7.72
N LYS A 289 -1.68 -21.66 -8.79
CA LYS A 289 -1.26 -22.31 -10.05
C LYS A 289 -1.31 -21.31 -11.19
N LYS A 290 -0.15 -20.92 -11.69
CA LYS A 290 -0.05 -20.13 -12.93
C LYS A 290 -0.27 -21.02 -14.16
N ASN A 291 -1.53 -21.37 -14.44
CA ASN A 291 -1.91 -22.31 -15.49
C ASN A 291 -2.93 -21.76 -16.51
N GLY A 292 -3.23 -20.47 -16.44
CA GLY A 292 -4.17 -19.78 -17.31
C GLY A 292 -5.63 -20.07 -16.95
N LYS A 293 -5.93 -20.36 -15.69
CA LYS A 293 -7.27 -20.52 -15.15
C LYS A 293 -7.39 -19.82 -13.79
N THR A 294 -8.63 -19.77 -13.29
CA THR A 294 -8.93 -19.32 -11.93
C THR A 294 -9.44 -20.54 -11.16
N GLU A 295 -8.58 -21.12 -10.33
CA GLU A 295 -8.83 -22.34 -9.55
C GLU A 295 -8.60 -22.06 -8.06
N ILE A 296 -9.61 -21.48 -7.40
CA ILE A 296 -9.57 -21.17 -5.96
C ILE A 296 -9.93 -22.44 -5.18
N GLU A 297 -8.92 -23.12 -4.64
CA GLU A 297 -9.06 -24.43 -4.01
C GLU A 297 -8.23 -24.60 -2.72
N LYS A 298 -8.52 -25.67 -1.98
CA LYS A 298 -7.72 -26.04 -0.81
C LYS A 298 -6.41 -26.67 -1.29
N LEU A 299 -5.29 -26.22 -0.74
CA LEU A 299 -3.95 -26.72 -1.09
C LEU A 299 -3.11 -26.90 0.18
N PRO A 300 -2.18 -27.87 0.23
CA PRO A 300 -1.29 -28.06 1.37
C PRO A 300 -0.17 -27.01 1.39
N LEU A 301 -0.55 -25.75 1.59
CA LEU A 301 0.32 -24.59 1.67
C LEU A 301 0.02 -23.82 2.97
N LEU A 302 1.05 -23.27 3.59
CA LEU A 302 0.96 -22.44 4.79
C LEU A 302 1.42 -21.02 4.45
N GLY A 303 0.51 -20.04 4.42
CA GLY A 303 0.84 -18.64 4.11
C GLY A 303 1.21 -17.86 5.36
N TYR A 304 2.33 -17.15 5.38
CA TYR A 304 2.67 -16.27 6.49
C TYR A 304 1.84 -14.98 6.47
N TYR A 305 1.42 -14.48 7.64
CA TYR A 305 0.65 -13.23 7.79
C TYR A 305 1.52 -11.96 7.69
N MET A 306 2.54 -11.99 6.84
CA MET A 306 3.61 -10.99 6.75
C MET A 306 3.07 -9.62 6.32
N PRO A 307 3.10 -8.61 7.19
CA PRO A 307 2.65 -7.28 6.84
C PRO A 307 3.80 -6.29 6.74
N ASP A 308 3.81 -5.53 5.66
CA ASP A 308 4.57 -4.28 5.60
C ASP A 308 3.81 -3.22 6.42
N ALA A 309 2.84 -2.53 5.82
CA ALA A 309 2.08 -1.50 6.53
C ALA A 309 1.20 -2.05 7.65
N ILE A 310 1.02 -1.27 8.72
CA ILE A 310 0.09 -1.59 9.82
C ILE A 310 -0.69 -0.37 10.28
N ASP A 311 -1.91 -0.60 10.77
CA ASP A 311 -2.72 0.42 11.42
C ASP A 311 -3.34 -0.13 12.72
N SER A 312 -3.75 0.74 13.63
CA SER A 312 -4.36 0.32 14.90
C SER A 312 -5.56 1.15 15.29
N PHE A 313 -6.52 0.51 15.95
CA PHE A 313 -7.75 1.15 16.40
C PHE A 313 -8.23 0.54 17.72
N THR A 314 -9.06 1.28 18.46
CA THR A 314 -9.60 0.84 19.75
C THR A 314 -11.11 0.68 19.69
N VAL A 315 -11.61 -0.46 20.20
CA VAL A 315 -13.03 -0.73 20.43
C VAL A 315 -13.20 -1.15 21.88
N GLU A 316 -14.09 -0.45 22.60
CA GLU A 316 -14.42 -0.73 24.01
C GLU A 316 -13.19 -0.88 24.94
N GLY A 317 -12.14 -0.11 24.68
CA GLY A 317 -10.89 -0.12 25.47
C GLY A 317 -9.88 -1.19 25.07
N THR A 318 -10.18 -2.05 24.10
CA THR A 318 -9.23 -3.00 23.52
C THR A 318 -8.64 -2.43 22.24
N THR A 319 -7.31 -2.41 22.13
CA THR A 319 -6.62 -2.01 20.90
C THR A 319 -6.42 -3.23 20.01
N TYR A 320 -6.64 -3.03 18.71
CA TYR A 320 -6.47 -4.00 17.66
C TYR A 320 -5.48 -3.47 16.63
N ILE A 321 -4.76 -4.38 15.99
CA ILE A 321 -3.84 -4.07 14.88
C ILE A 321 -4.43 -4.67 13.60
N LEU A 322 -4.51 -3.86 12.55
CA LEU A 322 -4.84 -4.26 11.18
C LEU A 322 -3.54 -4.53 10.44
N THR A 323 -3.49 -5.66 9.73
CA THR A 323 -2.34 -6.06 8.94
C THR A 323 -2.80 -6.48 7.54
N PRO A 324 -2.28 -5.88 6.46
CA PRO A 324 -2.36 -6.41 5.11
C PRO A 324 -1.29 -7.50 4.98
N ASN A 325 -1.66 -8.71 4.60
CA ASN A 325 -0.72 -9.84 4.60
C ASN A 325 -0.03 -9.96 3.24
N GLU A 326 0.81 -8.98 2.89
CA GLU A 326 1.47 -8.79 1.60
C GLU A 326 2.41 -9.95 1.25
N GLY A 327 3.43 -10.16 2.10
CA GLY A 327 4.41 -11.22 1.94
C GLY A 327 5.64 -10.88 1.12
N ASP A 328 6.39 -9.83 1.49
CA ASP A 328 7.73 -9.69 0.94
C ASP A 328 8.72 -10.75 1.43
N SER A 329 9.86 -10.87 0.77
CA SER A 329 10.79 -11.97 0.97
C SER A 329 12.22 -11.48 0.92
N ARG A 330 13.12 -12.16 1.63
CA ARG A 330 14.56 -11.86 1.54
C ARG A 330 15.13 -12.34 0.20
N ASP A 331 15.04 -11.52 -0.84
CA ASP A 331 15.52 -11.80 -2.19
C ASP A 331 16.53 -10.77 -2.70
N TYR A 332 17.81 -11.11 -2.58
CA TYR A 332 18.95 -10.29 -2.97
C TYR A 332 19.92 -11.08 -3.86
N GLU A 333 20.84 -10.39 -4.54
CA GLU A 333 21.79 -11.03 -5.47
C GLU A 333 22.62 -12.13 -4.80
N ALA A 334 23.10 -11.90 -3.58
CA ALA A 334 23.93 -12.86 -2.84
C ALA A 334 23.12 -13.87 -1.99
N TYR A 335 21.82 -13.64 -1.80
CA TYR A 335 20.97 -14.47 -0.96
C TYR A 335 19.50 -14.33 -1.34
N SER A 336 18.85 -15.46 -1.64
CA SER A 336 17.42 -15.51 -1.90
C SER A 336 16.81 -16.61 -1.07
N GLU A 337 15.82 -16.32 -0.24
CA GLU A 337 15.06 -17.35 0.46
C GLU A 337 13.98 -18.01 -0.41
N GLU A 338 13.63 -17.38 -1.54
CA GLU A 338 12.65 -17.92 -2.47
C GLU A 338 13.16 -19.19 -3.19
N VAL A 339 12.25 -20.14 -3.36
CA VAL A 339 12.45 -21.27 -4.26
C VAL A 339 11.12 -21.70 -4.87
N LYS A 340 11.14 -22.07 -6.16
CA LYS A 340 9.99 -22.68 -6.81
C LYS A 340 9.91 -24.16 -6.48
N ILE A 341 8.72 -24.69 -6.25
CA ILE A 341 8.49 -26.11 -5.92
C ILE A 341 9.17 -27.05 -6.93
N LYS A 342 9.15 -26.77 -8.24
CA LYS A 342 9.82 -27.61 -9.24
C LYS A 342 11.33 -27.79 -9.03
N LYS A 343 11.99 -26.88 -8.33
CA LYS A 343 13.42 -26.93 -8.03
C LYS A 343 13.75 -27.85 -6.85
N VAL A 344 12.78 -28.10 -5.98
CA VAL A 344 12.95 -28.85 -4.74
C VAL A 344 11.99 -30.02 -4.61
N LYS A 345 11.22 -30.36 -5.66
CA LYS A 345 10.18 -31.39 -5.59
C LYS A 345 10.67 -32.76 -5.09
N ASP A 346 11.91 -33.14 -5.41
CA ASP A 346 12.52 -34.40 -4.95
C ASP A 346 12.89 -34.38 -3.45
N GLU A 347 12.88 -33.20 -2.84
CA GLU A 347 13.07 -32.96 -1.41
C GLU A 347 11.74 -32.83 -0.66
N ILE A 348 10.59 -32.88 -1.33
CA ILE A 348 9.27 -32.73 -0.68
C ILE A 348 8.73 -34.09 -0.24
N LYS A 349 8.33 -34.19 1.03
CA LYS A 349 7.62 -35.32 1.61
C LYS A 349 6.65 -34.77 2.67
N LEU A 350 5.48 -34.35 2.22
CA LEU A 350 4.53 -33.63 3.06
C LEU A 350 4.03 -34.49 4.23
N ASN A 351 3.86 -33.86 5.39
CA ASN A 351 3.35 -34.46 6.61
C ASN A 351 2.02 -33.79 6.99
N ALA A 352 0.94 -34.59 7.05
CA ALA A 352 -0.40 -34.11 7.34
C ALA A 352 -0.54 -33.52 8.76
N ASP A 353 0.37 -33.78 9.68
CA ASP A 353 0.37 -33.15 11.02
C ASP A 353 0.54 -31.61 10.95
N HIS A 354 1.03 -31.08 9.82
CA HIS A 354 1.16 -29.65 9.57
C HIS A 354 -0.05 -29.02 8.85
N TYR A 355 -0.98 -29.84 8.37
CA TYR A 355 -2.12 -29.40 7.54
C TYR A 355 -3.43 -29.92 8.12
N GLN A 356 -4.28 -29.01 8.60
CA GLN A 356 -5.53 -29.37 9.25
C GLN A 356 -6.55 -30.01 8.29
N GLY A 357 -6.41 -29.73 6.99
CA GLY A 357 -7.39 -30.07 5.97
C GLY A 357 -7.22 -31.41 5.27
N TYR A 358 -6.19 -32.19 5.62
CA TYR A 358 -5.90 -33.49 5.00
C TYR A 358 -5.50 -34.53 6.04
N THR A 359 -5.90 -35.78 5.81
CA THR A 359 -5.21 -36.95 6.38
C THR A 359 -3.94 -37.27 5.58
N GLN A 360 -3.01 -38.05 6.16
CA GLN A 360 -1.80 -38.45 5.42
C GLN A 360 -2.13 -39.21 4.13
N ASP A 361 -3.11 -40.12 4.16
CA ASP A 361 -3.53 -40.89 2.98
C ASP A 361 -4.09 -39.98 1.86
N GLU A 362 -4.84 -38.93 2.21
CA GLU A 362 -5.35 -37.96 1.24
C GLU A 362 -4.22 -37.11 0.66
N LEU A 363 -3.29 -36.67 1.51
CA LEU A 363 -2.15 -35.85 1.11
C LEU A 363 -1.19 -36.62 0.20
N ASP A 364 -0.85 -37.85 0.57
CA ASP A 364 -0.03 -38.75 -0.24
C ASP A 364 -0.69 -39.02 -1.60
N LYS A 365 -2.00 -39.25 -1.61
CA LYS A 365 -2.76 -39.43 -2.86
C LYS A 365 -2.69 -38.20 -3.77
N LEU A 366 -2.82 -36.98 -3.23
CA LEU A 366 -2.68 -35.76 -4.03
C LEU A 366 -1.28 -35.64 -4.66
N VAL A 367 -0.24 -35.98 -3.89
CA VAL A 367 1.13 -35.99 -4.38
C VAL A 367 1.32 -37.04 -5.48
N GLU A 368 0.79 -38.25 -5.30
CA GLU A 368 0.79 -39.32 -6.32
C GLU A 368 0.03 -38.93 -7.61
N GLU A 369 -1.05 -38.14 -7.48
CA GLU A 369 -1.85 -37.64 -8.60
C GLU A 369 -1.22 -36.44 -9.32
N GLY A 370 -0.05 -35.96 -8.86
CA GLY A 370 0.75 -34.95 -9.57
C GLY A 370 0.68 -33.54 -9.00
N LEU A 371 0.19 -33.35 -7.78
CA LEU A 371 0.06 -32.03 -7.13
C LEU A 371 1.33 -31.16 -7.25
N LEU A 372 2.52 -31.73 -7.03
CA LEU A 372 3.77 -30.96 -7.06
C LEU A 372 4.16 -30.49 -8.47
N ASP A 373 3.72 -31.19 -9.51
CA ASP A 373 3.91 -30.75 -10.90
C ASP A 373 2.89 -29.66 -11.26
N GLU A 374 1.68 -29.70 -10.69
CA GLU A 374 0.70 -28.62 -10.84
C GLU A 374 1.14 -27.33 -10.13
N LEU A 375 1.76 -27.45 -8.96
CA LEU A 375 2.33 -26.35 -8.19
C LEU A 375 3.78 -26.01 -8.58
N ALA A 376 4.25 -26.51 -9.72
CA ALA A 376 5.67 -26.41 -10.12
C ALA A 376 6.25 -24.99 -10.07
N ASP A 377 5.44 -23.98 -10.40
CA ASP A 377 5.86 -22.57 -10.40
C ASP A 377 5.58 -21.83 -9.10
N THR A 378 4.84 -22.43 -8.15
CA THR A 378 4.53 -21.83 -6.85
C THR A 378 5.83 -21.56 -6.09
N THR A 379 5.98 -20.31 -5.65
CA THR A 379 7.11 -19.86 -4.85
C THR A 379 6.87 -20.16 -3.37
N ILE A 380 7.86 -20.73 -2.70
CA ILE A 380 7.90 -21.00 -1.26
C ILE A 380 9.23 -20.51 -0.67
N THR A 381 9.29 -20.37 0.66
CA THR A 381 10.59 -20.16 1.34
C THR A 381 11.35 -21.47 1.49
N LYS A 382 12.68 -21.39 1.40
CA LYS A 382 13.60 -22.50 1.70
C LYS A 382 14.08 -22.54 3.15
N GLU A 383 13.74 -21.53 3.96
CA GLU A 383 14.22 -21.38 5.34
C GLU A 383 13.47 -22.26 6.35
N ASN A 384 12.21 -22.59 6.05
CA ASN A 384 11.34 -23.31 6.97
C ASN A 384 10.72 -24.57 6.33
N GLY A 385 10.15 -25.44 7.17
CA GLY A 385 9.42 -26.64 6.75
C GLY A 385 10.25 -27.88 6.49
N LYS A 386 11.57 -27.82 6.64
CA LYS A 386 12.45 -28.99 6.53
C LYS A 386 12.61 -29.75 7.84
N VAL A 387 12.40 -31.06 7.79
CA VAL A 387 12.78 -32.03 8.82
C VAL A 387 13.66 -33.09 8.16
N ASP A 388 14.85 -33.36 8.73
CA ASP A 388 15.83 -34.31 8.20
C ASP A 388 16.14 -34.14 6.68
N GLY A 389 16.17 -32.89 6.22
CA GLY A 389 16.49 -32.54 4.83
C GLY A 389 15.33 -32.71 3.85
N LYS A 390 14.12 -33.04 4.32
CA LYS A 390 12.90 -33.11 3.51
C LYS A 390 11.90 -32.05 3.94
N TYR A 391 11.23 -31.41 2.98
CA TYR A 391 10.12 -30.51 3.29
C TYR A 391 8.91 -31.34 3.71
N GLU A 392 8.57 -31.27 4.99
CA GLU A 392 7.34 -31.83 5.56
C GLU A 392 6.18 -30.83 5.49
N SER A 393 6.47 -29.54 5.39
CA SER A 393 5.50 -28.48 5.14
C SER A 393 6.05 -27.44 4.14
N LEU A 394 5.16 -26.77 3.42
CA LEU A 394 5.46 -25.77 2.41
C LEU A 394 4.91 -24.41 2.84
N TYR A 395 5.78 -23.41 2.92
CA TYR A 395 5.41 -22.07 3.37
C TYR A 395 5.44 -21.07 2.21
N THR A 396 4.33 -20.39 1.95
CA THR A 396 4.21 -19.31 0.97
C THR A 396 4.30 -17.95 1.63
N TYR A 397 4.66 -16.94 0.85
CA TYR A 397 4.68 -15.56 1.33
C TYR A 397 3.30 -14.93 1.26
N GLY A 398 2.99 -14.16 2.30
CA GLY A 398 1.72 -13.46 2.41
C GLY A 398 0.54 -14.38 2.74
N GLY A 399 -0.50 -13.77 3.29
CA GLY A 399 -1.74 -14.43 3.66
C GLY A 399 -2.84 -14.28 2.61
N ARG A 400 -2.59 -13.49 1.55
CA ARG A 400 -3.57 -13.14 0.49
C ARG A 400 -4.87 -12.55 1.01
N SER A 401 -4.75 -11.75 2.06
CA SER A 401 -5.85 -11.35 2.95
C SER A 401 -5.41 -10.17 3.80
N PHE A 402 -6.32 -9.66 4.63
CA PHE A 402 -5.95 -8.87 5.78
C PHE A 402 -6.38 -9.56 7.07
N SER A 403 -5.68 -9.24 8.15
CA SER A 403 -5.93 -9.77 9.49
C SER A 403 -6.17 -8.66 10.50
N ILE A 404 -6.84 -9.02 11.59
CA ILE A 404 -7.02 -8.20 12.78
C ILE A 404 -6.45 -8.98 13.96
N PHE A 405 -5.49 -8.40 14.68
CA PHE A 405 -4.89 -8.97 15.88
C PHE A 405 -5.26 -8.17 17.12
N ASN A 406 -5.36 -8.84 18.27
CA ASN A 406 -5.44 -8.17 19.56
C ASN A 406 -4.05 -7.61 19.93
N ALA A 407 -3.95 -6.31 20.19
CA ALA A 407 -2.66 -5.63 20.31
C ALA A 407 -1.88 -5.93 21.60
N ASP A 408 -2.50 -6.53 22.63
CA ASP A 408 -1.77 -6.90 23.85
C ASP A 408 -1.29 -8.37 23.79
N THR A 409 -2.10 -9.23 23.17
CA THR A 409 -1.85 -10.68 23.14
C THR A 409 -1.16 -11.16 21.86
N MET A 410 -1.36 -10.45 20.74
CA MET A 410 -1.15 -10.91 19.35
C MET A 410 -1.97 -12.14 18.96
N GLU A 411 -3.11 -12.37 19.63
CA GLU A 411 -4.07 -13.35 19.15
C GLU A 411 -4.77 -12.85 17.88
N LEU A 412 -4.87 -13.72 16.86
CA LEU A 412 -5.65 -13.46 15.65
C LEU A 412 -7.14 -13.39 16.01
N VAL A 413 -7.77 -12.26 15.71
CA VAL A 413 -9.18 -11.97 15.99
C VAL A 413 -10.06 -12.24 14.77
N TYR A 414 -9.55 -11.88 13.60
CA TYR A 414 -10.21 -12.07 12.31
C TYR A 414 -9.17 -12.15 11.21
N ASP A 415 -9.47 -12.92 10.17
CA ASP A 415 -8.74 -12.94 8.90
C ASP A 415 -9.77 -13.08 7.77
N SER A 416 -9.53 -12.39 6.64
CA SER A 416 -10.49 -12.39 5.51
C SER A 416 -10.50 -13.68 4.68
N GLY A 417 -9.76 -14.72 5.07
CA GLY A 417 -9.71 -16.00 4.40
C GLY A 417 -9.34 -15.86 2.92
N SER A 418 -10.15 -16.49 2.07
CA SER A 418 -10.06 -16.48 0.60
C SER A 418 -10.90 -15.39 -0.07
N GLU A 419 -11.46 -14.44 0.70
CA GLU A 419 -12.44 -13.48 0.20
C GLU A 419 -11.84 -12.55 -0.87
N PHE A 420 -10.56 -12.17 -0.78
CA PHE A 420 -9.91 -11.33 -1.80
C PHE A 420 -9.85 -12.04 -3.15
N GLU A 421 -9.41 -13.30 -3.19
CA GLU A 421 -9.39 -14.13 -4.40
C GLU A 421 -10.78 -14.23 -5.03
N ARG A 422 -11.79 -14.54 -4.21
CA ARG A 422 -13.17 -14.72 -4.68
C ARG A 422 -13.77 -13.43 -5.21
N VAL A 423 -13.60 -12.33 -4.49
CA VAL A 423 -14.08 -11.00 -4.92
C VAL A 423 -13.41 -10.60 -6.22
N ILE A 424 -12.10 -10.76 -6.38
CA ILE A 424 -11.39 -10.39 -7.62
C ILE A 424 -11.85 -11.29 -8.78
N ALA A 425 -11.96 -12.60 -8.56
CA ALA A 425 -12.44 -13.54 -9.56
C ALA A 425 -13.86 -13.21 -10.06
N GLU A 426 -14.73 -12.70 -9.19
CA GLU A 426 -16.07 -12.28 -9.57
C GLU A 426 -16.12 -10.88 -10.20
N ALA A 427 -15.48 -9.91 -9.56
CA ALA A 427 -15.56 -8.50 -9.92
C ALA A 427 -14.75 -8.18 -11.19
N LEU A 428 -13.59 -8.80 -11.34
CA LEU A 428 -12.59 -8.53 -12.38
C LEU A 428 -11.97 -9.83 -12.95
N PRO A 429 -12.77 -10.79 -13.45
CA PRO A 429 -12.30 -12.13 -13.83
C PRO A 429 -11.17 -12.14 -14.87
N LYS A 430 -11.11 -11.13 -15.74
CA LYS A 430 -10.06 -11.04 -16.78
C LYS A 430 -8.72 -10.53 -16.26
N TYR A 431 -8.72 -9.97 -15.06
CA TYR A 431 -7.56 -9.33 -14.42
C TYR A 431 -7.19 -10.03 -13.11
N PHE A 432 -7.77 -11.21 -12.88
CA PHE A 432 -7.48 -12.04 -11.70
C PHE A 432 -5.99 -12.31 -11.58
N ASN A 433 -5.45 -12.07 -10.38
CA ASN A 433 -4.03 -12.19 -10.03
C ASN A 433 -3.10 -11.60 -11.09
N THR A 434 -3.45 -10.40 -11.58
CA THR A 434 -2.61 -9.64 -12.52
C THR A 434 -1.46 -8.91 -11.82
N THR A 435 -0.62 -8.19 -12.57
CA THR A 435 0.52 -7.41 -12.06
C THR A 435 0.36 -5.92 -12.36
N HIS A 436 1.16 -5.08 -11.69
CA HIS A 436 1.12 -3.62 -11.79
C HIS A 436 1.69 -3.07 -13.11
N ASP A 437 2.65 -3.76 -13.73
CA ASP A 437 3.49 -3.30 -14.85
C ASP A 437 3.05 -3.87 -16.20
N GLU A 438 2.18 -4.89 -16.17
CA GLU A 438 1.64 -5.59 -17.32
C GLU A 438 0.24 -6.13 -16.97
N ILE A 439 -0.75 -5.91 -17.83
CA ILE A 439 -2.04 -6.61 -17.69
C ILE A 439 -1.87 -8.04 -18.18
N SER A 440 -1.63 -8.94 -17.23
CA SER A 440 -1.39 -10.35 -17.47
C SER A 440 -2.26 -11.17 -16.51
N TYR A 441 -3.29 -11.83 -17.03
CA TYR A 441 -4.16 -12.71 -16.25
C TYR A 441 -3.33 -13.84 -15.61
N ASP A 442 -3.63 -14.17 -14.35
CA ASP A 442 -3.06 -15.31 -13.62
C ASP A 442 -1.54 -15.18 -13.35
N LYS A 443 -0.96 -14.00 -13.58
CA LYS A 443 0.48 -13.76 -13.50
C LYS A 443 1.06 -13.95 -12.09
N ARG A 444 0.30 -13.57 -11.06
CA ARG A 444 0.67 -13.61 -9.63
C ARG A 444 0.13 -14.82 -8.87
N SER A 445 -0.65 -15.72 -9.49
CA SER A 445 -1.25 -16.87 -8.78
C SER A 445 -0.20 -17.82 -8.21
N ALA A 446 0.92 -18.05 -8.89
CA ALA A 446 2.02 -18.84 -8.34
C ALA A 446 2.90 -18.07 -7.31
N SER A 447 2.53 -16.84 -6.97
CA SER A 447 3.25 -15.93 -6.07
C SER A 447 2.27 -15.39 -5.01
N LYS A 448 2.30 -14.08 -4.72
CA LYS A 448 1.50 -13.46 -3.64
C LYS A 448 0.03 -13.17 -4.03
N GLY A 449 -0.42 -13.51 -5.24
CA GLY A 449 -1.83 -13.45 -5.67
C GLY A 449 -2.42 -12.03 -5.61
N PRO A 450 -3.46 -11.78 -4.77
CA PRO A 450 -4.05 -10.46 -4.58
C PRO A 450 -3.11 -9.39 -4.01
N GLU A 451 -2.12 -9.81 -3.21
CA GLU A 451 -1.01 -8.98 -2.69
C GLU A 451 -1.46 -7.64 -2.06
N PRO A 452 -2.03 -7.70 -0.85
CA PRO A 452 -2.43 -6.51 -0.12
C PRO A 452 -1.23 -5.84 0.54
N GLU A 453 -1.04 -4.56 0.27
CA GLU A 453 0.15 -3.78 0.59
C GLU A 453 -0.05 -2.90 1.82
N THR A 454 -1.02 -2.00 1.74
CA THR A 454 -1.31 -1.03 2.79
C THR A 454 -2.71 -1.18 3.36
N VAL A 455 -2.85 -0.87 4.66
CA VAL A 455 -4.14 -0.75 5.33
C VAL A 455 -4.27 0.55 6.11
N VAL A 456 -5.43 1.20 6.02
CA VAL A 456 -5.85 2.25 6.95
C VAL A 456 -7.29 2.06 7.37
N HIS A 457 -7.68 2.66 8.48
CA HIS A 457 -9.07 2.65 8.95
C HIS A 457 -9.67 4.05 9.07
N GLY A 458 -11.01 4.10 9.08
CA GLY A 458 -11.75 5.34 9.20
C GLY A 458 -13.19 5.17 9.66
N MET A 459 -13.75 6.19 10.31
CA MET A 459 -15.17 6.23 10.65
C MET A 459 -15.97 6.90 9.52
N ILE A 460 -16.98 6.20 9.01
CA ILE A 460 -17.98 6.78 8.10
C ILE A 460 -19.34 6.63 8.78
N ALA A 461 -19.93 7.77 9.14
CA ALA A 461 -21.08 7.81 10.04
C ALA A 461 -20.79 7.07 11.36
N ASP A 462 -21.58 6.05 11.69
CA ASP A 462 -21.48 5.25 12.92
C ASP A 462 -20.69 3.95 12.76
N LYS A 463 -20.13 3.70 11.57
CA LYS A 463 -19.41 2.47 11.23
C LYS A 463 -17.92 2.73 11.04
N ARG A 464 -17.11 1.75 11.47
CA ARG A 464 -15.66 1.73 11.20
C ARG A 464 -15.40 0.90 9.97
N TYR A 465 -14.62 1.45 9.04
CA TYR A 465 -14.20 0.76 7.83
C TYR A 465 -12.69 0.59 7.81
N ALA A 466 -12.23 -0.53 7.27
CA ALA A 466 -10.86 -0.75 6.85
C ALA A 466 -10.77 -0.62 5.33
N PHE A 467 -9.69 -0.02 4.85
CA PHE A 467 -9.35 0.16 3.45
C PHE A 467 -8.01 -0.52 3.20
N ILE A 468 -8.00 -1.54 2.34
CA ILE A 468 -6.82 -2.38 2.08
C ILE A 468 -6.44 -2.20 0.61
N ALA A 469 -5.27 -1.63 0.34
CA ALA A 469 -4.72 -1.47 -1.00
C ALA A 469 -4.20 -2.82 -1.52
N LEU A 470 -4.54 -3.13 -2.76
CA LEU A 470 -4.02 -4.27 -3.53
C LEU A 470 -3.14 -3.71 -4.63
N GLU A 471 -1.84 -3.76 -4.41
CA GLU A 471 -0.85 -3.01 -5.19
C GLU A 471 -0.81 -3.52 -6.64
N ARG A 472 -0.61 -4.83 -6.82
CA ARG A 472 -0.54 -5.46 -8.16
C ARG A 472 -1.81 -5.33 -8.99
N LEU A 473 -2.99 -5.50 -8.38
CA LEU A 473 -4.26 -5.33 -9.09
C LEU A 473 -4.60 -3.85 -9.32
N SER A 474 -4.10 -2.98 -8.44
CA SER A 474 -4.49 -1.58 -8.31
C SER A 474 -5.94 -1.38 -7.89
N GLY A 475 -6.32 -2.12 -6.84
CA GLY A 475 -7.64 -2.04 -6.23
C GLY A 475 -7.56 -1.68 -4.75
N ILE A 476 -8.68 -1.28 -4.15
CA ILE A 476 -8.81 -1.08 -2.71
C ILE A 476 -10.04 -1.85 -2.23
N MET A 477 -9.81 -2.82 -1.36
CA MET A 477 -10.85 -3.57 -0.67
C MET A 477 -11.38 -2.75 0.52
N VAL A 478 -12.70 -2.74 0.70
CA VAL A 478 -13.35 -2.02 1.81
C VAL A 478 -14.14 -2.98 2.66
N TYR A 479 -13.88 -2.98 3.97
CA TYR A 479 -14.54 -3.83 4.96
C TYR A 479 -15.16 -3.00 6.07
N ASP A 480 -16.36 -3.36 6.52
CA ASP A 480 -16.94 -2.89 7.79
C ASP A 480 -16.30 -3.70 8.92
N ILE A 481 -15.51 -3.05 9.76
CA ILE A 481 -14.80 -3.62 10.90
C ILE A 481 -15.34 -3.10 12.24
N THR A 482 -16.58 -2.61 12.26
CA THR A 482 -17.22 -2.08 13.47
C THR A 482 -17.24 -3.11 14.60
N VAL A 483 -17.42 -4.38 14.24
CA VAL A 483 -17.26 -5.54 15.13
C VAL A 483 -16.03 -6.30 14.64
N PRO A 484 -14.86 -6.19 15.29
CA PRO A 484 -13.60 -6.74 14.78
C PRO A 484 -13.64 -8.25 14.48
N GLN A 485 -14.41 -9.03 15.24
CA GLN A 485 -14.56 -10.48 15.08
C GLN A 485 -15.46 -10.87 13.90
N GLU A 486 -16.23 -9.92 13.36
CA GLU A 486 -17.23 -10.14 12.32
C GLU A 486 -17.07 -9.10 11.19
N ALA A 487 -15.83 -8.85 10.77
CA ALA A 487 -15.57 -7.95 9.65
C ALA A 487 -16.29 -8.46 8.39
N LYS A 488 -16.81 -7.53 7.58
CA LYS A 488 -17.65 -7.84 6.40
C LYS A 488 -17.18 -7.04 5.21
N PHE A 489 -16.96 -7.71 4.08
CA PHE A 489 -16.73 -7.03 2.82
C PHE A 489 -17.90 -6.11 2.44
N VAL A 490 -17.55 -4.97 1.85
CA VAL A 490 -18.50 -3.91 1.47
C VAL A 490 -18.41 -3.65 -0.03
N THR A 491 -17.20 -3.44 -0.54
CA THR A 491 -16.97 -3.06 -1.94
C THR A 491 -15.47 -3.19 -2.29
N LEU A 492 -15.19 -3.39 -3.57
CA LEU A 492 -13.86 -3.25 -4.18
C LEU A 492 -13.93 -2.03 -5.11
N ILE A 493 -13.01 -1.08 -4.96
CA ILE A 493 -12.84 0.05 -5.87
C ILE A 493 -11.51 -0.03 -6.61
N SER A 494 -11.45 0.56 -7.80
CA SER A 494 -10.21 0.76 -8.54
C SER A 494 -10.35 1.96 -9.48
N SER A 495 -9.31 2.76 -9.61
CA SER A 495 -9.21 3.79 -10.67
C SER A 495 -8.14 3.48 -11.71
N ARG A 496 -7.68 2.21 -11.77
CA ARG A 496 -6.90 1.71 -12.90
C ARG A 496 -7.75 1.69 -14.17
N ASP A 497 -7.17 2.15 -15.26
CA ASP A 497 -7.74 1.97 -16.59
C ASP A 497 -7.13 0.72 -17.24
N PHE A 498 -7.89 -0.38 -17.25
CA PHE A 498 -7.43 -1.65 -17.81
C PHE A 498 -7.39 -1.69 -19.36
N SER A 499 -7.42 -0.55 -20.05
CA SER A 499 -7.20 -0.46 -21.50
C SER A 499 -5.73 -0.42 -21.91
N GLY A 500 -4.81 -0.18 -20.96
CA GLY A 500 -3.36 -0.25 -21.14
C GLY A 500 -2.66 -0.74 -19.87
N ASP A 501 -1.40 -1.15 -20.00
CA ASP A 501 -0.65 -1.76 -18.89
C ASP A 501 -0.52 -0.82 -17.68
N ILE A 502 -0.19 0.45 -17.96
CA ILE A 502 -0.03 1.52 -16.98
C ILE A 502 -0.89 2.72 -17.44
N GLU A 503 -2.19 2.66 -17.15
CA GLU A 503 -3.14 3.74 -17.45
C GLU A 503 -4.07 3.98 -16.25
N GLY A 504 -4.44 5.23 -16.01
CA GLY A 504 -5.15 5.65 -14.80
C GLY A 504 -4.25 5.63 -13.56
N ASP A 505 -4.80 5.15 -12.44
CA ASP A 505 -4.08 5.04 -11.17
C ASP A 505 -3.59 3.59 -10.94
N VAL A 506 -2.27 3.37 -10.82
CA VAL A 506 -1.65 2.04 -10.85
C VAL A 506 -0.66 1.84 -9.70
N SER A 507 -0.83 0.74 -8.97
CA SER A 507 -0.03 0.32 -7.81
C SER A 507 -0.21 1.23 -6.59
N PRO A 508 -1.40 1.18 -5.93
CA PRO A 508 -1.64 1.93 -4.71
C PRO A 508 -0.68 1.45 -3.62
N GLU A 509 0.16 2.37 -3.15
CA GLU A 509 1.20 2.13 -2.15
C GLU A 509 0.75 2.70 -0.81
N GLY A 510 0.66 4.02 -0.69
CA GLY A 510 0.20 4.70 0.52
C GLY A 510 -1.31 4.99 0.52
N LEU A 511 -1.93 4.85 1.68
CA LEU A 511 -3.31 5.26 1.93
C LEU A 511 -3.39 6.30 3.07
N GLN A 512 -4.32 7.23 2.95
CA GLN A 512 -4.64 8.20 4.00
C GLN A 512 -6.14 8.42 4.08
N PHE A 513 -6.75 8.01 5.19
CA PHE A 513 -8.14 8.37 5.50
C PHE A 513 -8.20 9.80 6.07
N ILE A 514 -9.18 10.59 5.62
CA ILE A 514 -9.46 11.94 6.10
C ILE A 514 -10.91 11.99 6.61
N PRO A 515 -11.13 12.11 7.92
CA PRO A 515 -12.47 12.21 8.49
C PRO A 515 -13.25 13.44 7.99
N ALA A 516 -14.58 13.35 7.98
CA ALA A 516 -15.46 14.38 7.44
C ALA A 516 -15.32 15.76 8.10
N ASP A 517 -15.09 15.81 9.42
CA ASP A 517 -14.98 17.05 10.21
C ASP A 517 -13.71 17.85 9.91
N VAL A 518 -12.68 17.19 9.38
CA VAL A 518 -11.43 17.81 8.95
C VAL A 518 -11.22 17.76 7.44
N SER A 519 -12.15 17.19 6.68
CA SER A 519 -12.13 17.15 5.22
C SER A 519 -12.45 18.51 4.59
N PRO A 520 -11.84 18.87 3.44
CA PRO A 520 -12.22 20.06 2.69
C PRO A 520 -13.64 19.97 2.08
N THR A 521 -14.21 18.77 1.95
CA THR A 521 -15.54 18.57 1.34
C THR A 521 -16.66 18.30 2.35
N GLU A 522 -16.34 18.32 3.65
CA GLU A 522 -17.23 17.93 4.75
C GLU A 522 -17.75 16.49 4.65
N ALA A 523 -17.14 15.67 3.79
CA ALA A 523 -17.40 14.24 3.65
C ALA A 523 -16.11 13.45 3.91
N PRO A 524 -16.21 12.19 4.37
CA PRO A 524 -15.04 11.34 4.54
C PRO A 524 -14.32 11.14 3.21
N LEU A 525 -12.99 11.22 3.23
CA LEU A 525 -12.16 10.96 2.06
C LEU A 525 -11.19 9.81 2.33
N LEU A 526 -10.86 9.07 1.28
CA LEU A 526 -9.70 8.19 1.22
C LEU A 526 -8.78 8.70 0.11
N VAL A 527 -7.51 8.87 0.42
CA VAL A 527 -6.48 9.28 -0.53
C VAL A 527 -5.57 8.09 -0.76
N ALA A 528 -5.23 7.82 -2.02
CA ALA A 528 -4.31 6.76 -2.40
C ALA A 528 -3.20 7.32 -3.32
N THR A 529 -1.95 7.09 -2.96
CA THR A 529 -0.76 7.32 -3.80
C THR A 529 -0.48 6.07 -4.62
N HIS A 530 -0.06 6.24 -5.86
CA HIS A 530 0.14 5.15 -6.80
C HIS A 530 1.55 5.18 -7.35
N GLU A 531 2.41 4.24 -6.94
CA GLU A 531 3.85 4.33 -7.15
C GLU A 531 4.26 4.18 -8.62
N ILE A 532 3.59 3.29 -9.39
CA ILE A 532 3.93 3.02 -10.79
C ILE A 532 3.43 4.13 -11.72
N SER A 533 2.22 4.64 -11.50
CA SER A 533 1.69 5.77 -12.29
C SER A 533 2.21 7.13 -11.82
N GLY A 534 2.69 7.23 -10.57
CA GLY A 534 3.11 8.50 -9.96
C GLY A 534 1.94 9.45 -9.74
N THR A 535 0.77 8.91 -9.39
CA THR A 535 -0.49 9.67 -9.25
C THR A 535 -1.06 9.61 -7.83
N VAL A 536 -1.90 10.60 -7.47
CA VAL A 536 -2.69 10.58 -6.24
C VAL A 536 -4.17 10.66 -6.58
N ALA A 537 -4.94 9.68 -6.13
CA ALA A 537 -6.40 9.66 -6.23
C ALA A 537 -7.05 10.05 -4.90
N VAL A 538 -8.13 10.85 -4.95
CA VAL A 538 -8.95 11.20 -3.78
C VAL A 538 -10.36 10.70 -4.00
N TYR A 539 -10.78 9.75 -3.17
CA TYR A 539 -12.12 9.17 -3.15
C TYR A 539 -12.95 9.78 -2.04
N GLU A 540 -14.20 10.13 -2.34
CA GLU A 540 -15.18 10.63 -1.37
C GLU A 540 -16.27 9.61 -1.11
N PHE A 541 -16.67 9.47 0.15
CA PHE A 541 -17.71 8.54 0.60
C PHE A 541 -19.01 9.27 0.93
N GLY A 542 -20.14 8.73 0.47
CA GLY A 542 -21.46 9.20 0.89
C GLY A 542 -21.86 10.59 0.39
N GLY A 543 -21.09 11.20 -0.52
CA GLY A 543 -21.46 12.42 -1.22
C GLY A 543 -22.78 12.25 -1.99
N LYS A 544 -23.63 13.30 -1.98
CA LYS A 544 -24.77 13.34 -2.89
C LYS A 544 -24.21 13.52 -4.30
N ILE A 545 -24.20 12.45 -5.09
CA ILE A 545 -23.93 12.55 -6.52
C ILE A 545 -25.01 13.46 -7.13
N GLU A 546 -24.70 14.73 -7.39
CA GLU A 546 -25.36 15.44 -8.47
C GLU A 546 -24.99 14.67 -9.73
N ARG A 547 -25.89 13.78 -10.18
CA ARG A 547 -25.68 12.96 -11.38
C ARG A 547 -25.53 13.89 -12.59
N GLY A 548 -24.31 14.34 -12.84
CA GLY A 548 -23.84 14.77 -14.14
C GLY A 548 -23.95 13.57 -15.08
N VAL A 549 -25.02 13.59 -15.87
CA VAL A 549 -25.33 12.75 -17.04
C VAL A 549 -24.21 11.80 -17.48
N ASN A 550 -24.47 10.49 -17.35
CA ASN A 550 -23.62 9.40 -17.82
C ASN A 550 -23.35 9.51 -19.35
N PRO A 551 -22.09 9.60 -19.81
CA PRO A 551 -21.76 9.67 -21.24
C PRO A 551 -22.25 8.47 -22.06
N LYS A 552 -22.40 7.28 -21.43
CA LYS A 552 -22.86 6.06 -22.12
C LYS A 552 -24.37 6.06 -22.40
N GLU A 553 -25.18 6.85 -21.69
CA GLU A 553 -26.62 6.95 -21.98
C GLU A 553 -26.93 7.84 -23.19
N ASN A 554 -26.05 8.80 -23.51
CA ASN A 554 -26.23 9.69 -24.67
C ASN A 554 -25.90 9.01 -26.01
N ALA A 555 -24.96 8.07 -26.06
CA ALA A 555 -24.67 7.32 -27.28
C ALA A 555 -25.87 6.46 -27.71
N THR A 556 -26.52 5.80 -26.74
CA THR A 556 -27.68 4.93 -27.00
C THR A 556 -28.94 5.74 -27.30
N ARG A 557 -29.17 6.88 -26.63
CA ARG A 557 -30.31 7.77 -26.93
C ARG A 557 -30.14 8.55 -28.23
N ALA A 558 -28.94 9.01 -28.57
CA ALA A 558 -28.68 9.68 -29.85
C ALA A 558 -28.78 8.69 -31.03
N TYR A 559 -28.36 7.44 -30.85
CA TYR A 559 -28.56 6.38 -31.85
C TYR A 559 -30.04 6.00 -31.99
N ALA A 560 -30.75 5.79 -30.87
CA ALA A 560 -32.19 5.49 -30.90
C ALA A 560 -33.02 6.63 -31.50
N ALA A 561 -32.73 7.90 -31.17
CA ALA A 561 -33.42 9.06 -31.76
C ALA A 561 -33.13 9.21 -33.27
N LYS A 562 -31.91 8.89 -33.72
CA LYS A 562 -31.53 8.91 -35.14
C LYS A 562 -32.16 7.75 -35.92
N VAL A 563 -32.27 6.56 -35.32
CA VAL A 563 -32.96 5.39 -35.90
C VAL A 563 -34.47 5.62 -35.96
N ILE A 564 -35.10 6.18 -34.92
CA ILE A 564 -36.52 6.52 -34.91
C ILE A 564 -36.82 7.64 -35.92
N SER A 565 -35.97 8.66 -36.03
CA SER A 565 -36.09 9.72 -37.06
C SER A 565 -35.97 9.17 -38.49
N LEU A 566 -35.08 8.21 -38.72
CA LEU A 566 -34.90 7.52 -40.01
C LEU A 566 -36.06 6.56 -40.33
N MET A 567 -36.65 5.89 -39.32
CA MET A 567 -37.81 5.04 -39.50
C MET A 567 -39.10 5.84 -39.73
N LEU A 568 -39.29 6.97 -39.05
CA LEU A 568 -40.44 7.85 -39.27
C LEU A 568 -40.40 8.51 -40.67
N LYS A 569 -39.22 8.92 -41.15
CA LYS A 569 -39.05 9.40 -42.54
C LYS A 569 -39.32 8.33 -43.60
N LYS A 570 -39.17 7.04 -43.29
CA LYS A 570 -39.54 5.92 -44.20
C LYS A 570 -41.02 5.54 -44.13
N LEU A 571 -41.75 6.00 -43.10
CA LEU A 571 -43.17 5.70 -42.90
C LEU A 571 -44.11 6.84 -43.32
N GLY A 572 -43.59 7.92 -43.92
CA GLY A 572 -44.41 8.98 -44.53
C GLY A 572 -45.27 9.77 -43.54
N LYS A 573 -44.76 10.04 -42.33
CA LYS A 573 -45.29 11.06 -41.41
C LYS A 573 -44.26 12.14 -41.13
#